data_AF-A0A3D4YIR2-F1
#
_entry.id   AF-A0A3D4YIR2-F1
#
_cell.length_a   1.000
_cell.length_b   1.000
_cell.length_c   1.000
_cell.angle_alpha   90.00
_cell.angle_beta   90.00
_cell.angle_gamma   90.00
#
_symmetry.space_group_name_H-M   'P 1'
#
loop_
_entity.id
_entity.type
_entity.pdbx_description
1 polymer ?
#
loop_
_entity_poly.entity_id
_entity_poly.type
_entity_poly.pdbx_seq_one_letter_code
_entity_poly.pdbx_strand_id
1 'polypeptide(L)'
;MQYGCHSMIGKIDTVLLKKPEDAFIDQEHLNAHWEEFVYYGAPDYKKALEEFKAFEEIIRMHVPNVHYLPKAEGVGLDSIYTHDPLKVTKKGAIYFPMGKVLRGGEGSATRAFLETHDVPTLGVIRAPGKMEGGDVVWLDDETVAIGRGYRTNDEGIRQFQDLTRD
;
A
#
# COMPACT_ATOMS: atom_id res chain seq x y z
N MET A 1 6.71 4.62 -15.47
CA MET A 1 6.28 5.62 -14.46
C MET A 1 7.52 6.14 -13.73
N GLN A 2 7.60 7.41 -13.33
CA GLN A 2 8.68 7.87 -12.44
C GLN A 2 8.45 7.30 -11.03
N TYR A 3 9.49 6.79 -10.37
CA TYR A 3 9.34 6.12 -9.07
C TYR A 3 10.52 6.37 -8.12
N GLY A 4 10.27 6.13 -6.83
CA GLY A 4 11.20 6.32 -5.72
C GLY A 4 10.57 7.17 -4.62
N CYS A 5 10.58 6.68 -3.38
CA CYS A 5 9.96 7.37 -2.24
C CYS A 5 10.86 7.22 -1.01
N HIS A 6 11.86 8.09 -0.88
CA HIS A 6 12.78 8.13 0.28
C HIS A 6 12.66 9.46 1.07
N SER A 7 11.51 10.15 0.97
CA SER A 7 11.22 11.33 1.77
C SER A 7 9.76 11.35 2.16
N MET A 8 9.49 11.62 3.44
CA MET A 8 8.13 11.73 3.98
C MET A 8 7.63 13.17 4.09
N ILE A 9 8.46 14.14 3.68
CA ILE A 9 8.12 15.58 3.69
C ILE A 9 8.35 16.25 2.32
N GLY A 10 9.00 15.55 1.39
CA GLY A 10 9.26 16.05 0.05
C GLY A 10 7.98 16.28 -0.74
N LYS A 11 8.07 17.11 -1.78
CA LYS A 11 6.95 17.30 -2.71
C LYS A 11 6.61 15.97 -3.38
N ILE A 12 5.35 15.57 -3.28
CA ILE A 12 4.85 14.36 -3.95
C ILE A 12 4.70 14.66 -5.44
N ASP A 13 5.42 13.91 -6.27
CA ASP A 13 5.28 13.96 -7.73
C ASP A 13 4.25 12.95 -8.25
N THR A 14 4.36 11.71 -7.77
CA THR A 14 3.53 10.58 -8.20
C THR A 14 2.92 9.88 -7.00
N VAL A 15 1.64 9.55 -7.07
CA VAL A 15 0.91 8.81 -6.02
C VAL A 15 0.06 7.70 -6.63
N LEU A 16 -0.03 6.58 -5.91
CA LEU A 16 -0.87 5.44 -6.23
C LEU A 16 -2.01 5.32 -5.21
N LEU A 17 -3.24 5.46 -5.68
CA LEU A 17 -4.46 5.35 -4.89
C LEU A 17 -5.26 4.11 -5.32
N LYS A 18 -6.31 3.80 -4.58
CA LYS A 18 -7.37 2.88 -5.03
C LYS A 18 -8.71 3.48 -4.68
N LYS A 19 -9.66 3.43 -5.62
CA LYS A 19 -10.98 4.03 -5.45
C LYS A 19 -11.90 3.14 -4.60
N PRO A 20 -12.83 3.72 -3.82
CA PRO A 20 -13.84 2.94 -3.11
C PRO A 20 -14.67 2.06 -4.04
N GLU A 21 -14.95 2.49 -5.27
CA GLU A 21 -15.64 1.69 -6.29
C GLU A 21 -14.91 0.38 -6.61
N ASP A 22 -13.57 0.41 -6.57
CA ASP A 22 -12.71 -0.75 -6.88
C ASP A 22 -12.37 -1.60 -5.65
N ALA A 23 -12.49 -1.05 -4.45
CA ALA A 23 -12.15 -1.71 -3.18
C ALA A 23 -13.38 -2.22 -2.42
N PHE A 24 -14.39 -1.36 -2.30
CA PHE A 24 -15.61 -1.59 -1.53
C PHE A 24 -16.76 -2.12 -2.40
N ILE A 25 -16.75 -1.82 -3.71
CA ILE A 25 -17.73 -2.27 -4.72
C ILE A 25 -19.12 -1.64 -4.53
N ASP A 26 -19.80 -1.95 -3.43
CA ASP A 26 -21.11 -1.41 -3.07
C ASP A 26 -21.40 -1.63 -1.57
N GLN A 27 -22.57 -1.16 -1.11
CA GLN A 27 -22.98 -1.30 0.28
C GLN A 27 -23.26 -2.75 0.68
N GLU A 28 -23.74 -3.60 -0.23
CA GLU A 28 -24.05 -5.01 0.05
C GLU A 28 -22.76 -5.78 0.33
N HIS A 29 -21.75 -5.60 -0.52
CA HIS A 29 -20.42 -6.15 -0.33
C HIS A 29 -19.76 -5.67 0.98
N LEU A 30 -19.87 -4.38 1.31
CA LEU A 30 -19.40 -3.86 2.59
C LEU A 30 -20.09 -4.52 3.79
N ASN A 31 -21.42 -4.60 3.77
CA ASN A 31 -22.20 -5.22 4.85
C ASN A 31 -21.87 -6.70 5.02
N ALA A 32 -21.58 -7.41 3.94
CA ALA A 32 -21.22 -8.83 3.96
C ALA A 32 -19.83 -9.11 4.55
N HIS A 33 -18.88 -8.18 4.41
CA HIS A 33 -17.46 -8.48 4.67
C HIS A 33 -16.79 -7.62 5.75
N TRP A 34 -17.35 -6.49 6.17
CA TRP A 34 -16.66 -5.55 7.07
C TRP A 34 -16.17 -6.18 8.39
N GLU A 35 -16.94 -7.12 8.97
CA GLU A 35 -16.59 -7.81 10.21
C GLU A 35 -15.37 -8.72 10.02
N GLU A 36 -15.30 -9.43 8.89
CA GLU A 36 -14.17 -10.33 8.56
C GLU A 36 -12.86 -9.56 8.43
N PHE A 37 -12.93 -8.32 7.92
CA PHE A 37 -11.80 -7.40 7.83
C PHE A 37 -11.50 -6.67 9.15
N VAL A 38 -12.33 -6.86 10.19
CA VAL A 38 -12.18 -6.27 11.53
C VAL A 38 -12.31 -4.74 11.50
N TYR A 39 -13.28 -4.24 10.74
CA TYR A 39 -13.65 -2.82 10.78
C TYR A 39 -14.45 -2.57 12.07
N TYR A 40 -14.47 -1.32 12.57
CA TYR A 40 -15.29 -0.97 13.74
C TYR A 40 -16.79 -0.96 13.45
N GLY A 41 -17.16 -0.79 12.18
CA GLY A 41 -18.53 -0.79 11.68
C GLY A 41 -18.49 -0.83 10.15
N ALA A 42 -19.60 -1.24 9.54
CA ALA A 42 -19.74 -1.20 8.09
C ALA A 42 -19.60 0.26 7.61
N PRO A 43 -18.64 0.55 6.71
CA PRO A 43 -18.57 1.86 6.06
C PRO A 43 -19.89 2.17 5.32
N ASP A 44 -20.28 3.44 5.33
CA ASP A 44 -21.33 3.94 4.46
C ASP A 44 -20.71 4.17 3.07
N TYR A 45 -21.14 3.38 2.08
CA TYR A 45 -20.57 3.39 0.74
C TYR A 45 -20.71 4.75 0.07
N LYS A 46 -21.89 5.37 0.15
CA LYS A 46 -22.17 6.65 -0.48
C LYS A 46 -21.29 7.75 0.13
N LYS A 47 -21.19 7.76 1.45
CA LYS A 47 -20.34 8.70 2.18
C LYS A 47 -18.86 8.48 1.86
N ALA A 48 -18.41 7.23 1.76
CA ALA A 48 -17.03 6.91 1.36
C ALA A 48 -16.70 7.44 -0.04
N LEU A 49 -17.63 7.37 -1.00
CA LEU A 49 -17.47 7.96 -2.33
C LEU A 49 -17.37 9.49 -2.27
N GLU A 50 -18.24 10.14 -1.49
CA GLU A 50 -18.26 11.60 -1.32
C GLU A 50 -16.96 12.11 -0.66
N GLU A 51 -16.52 11.45 0.42
CA GLU A 51 -15.29 11.79 1.15
C GLU A 51 -14.05 11.51 0.31
N PHE A 52 -14.00 10.36 -0.39
CA PHE A 52 -12.88 10.03 -1.26
C PHE A 52 -12.78 11.00 -2.44
N LYS A 53 -13.91 11.43 -3.02
CA LYS A 53 -13.91 12.43 -4.08
C LYS A 53 -13.29 13.76 -3.61
N ALA A 54 -13.66 14.24 -2.43
CA ALA A 54 -13.08 15.46 -1.87
C ALA A 54 -11.57 15.30 -1.60
N PHE A 55 -11.15 14.15 -1.08
CA PHE A 55 -9.74 13.80 -0.90
C PHE A 55 -8.99 13.76 -2.24
N GLU A 56 -9.54 13.07 -3.25
CA GLU A 56 -8.97 12.92 -4.59
C GLU A 56 -8.81 14.29 -5.27
N GLU A 57 -9.78 15.19 -5.14
CA GLU A 57 -9.71 16.56 -5.65
C GLU A 57 -8.51 17.31 -5.06
N ILE A 58 -8.29 17.22 -3.75
CA ILE A 58 -7.12 17.83 -3.08
C ILE A 58 -5.82 17.22 -3.61
N ILE A 59 -5.74 15.89 -3.71
CA ILE A 59 -4.55 15.22 -4.23
C ILE A 59 -4.25 15.68 -5.66
N ARG A 60 -5.26 15.70 -6.55
CA ARG A 60 -5.09 16.09 -7.95
C ARG A 60 -4.75 17.57 -8.15
N MET A 61 -5.07 18.44 -7.20
CA MET A 61 -4.63 19.83 -7.22
C MET A 61 -3.13 19.99 -6.93
N HIS A 62 -2.54 19.07 -6.16
CA HIS A 62 -1.16 19.21 -5.64
C HIS A 62 -0.16 18.20 -6.20
N VAL A 63 -0.63 17.05 -6.68
CA VAL A 63 0.19 15.94 -7.19
C VAL A 63 -0.04 15.80 -8.70
N PRO A 64 0.98 15.98 -9.53
CA PRO A 64 0.81 15.97 -10.99
C PRO A 64 0.45 14.59 -11.55
N ASN A 65 0.93 13.51 -10.94
CA ASN A 65 0.74 12.15 -11.45
C ASN A 65 -0.05 11.30 -10.44
N VAL A 66 -1.33 11.04 -10.73
CA VAL A 66 -2.20 10.20 -9.88
C VAL A 66 -2.57 8.93 -10.63
N HIS A 67 -2.17 7.79 -10.08
CA HIS A 67 -2.46 6.46 -10.60
C HIS A 67 -3.46 5.74 -9.68
N TYR A 68 -4.21 4.80 -10.25
CA TYR A 68 -5.23 4.04 -9.52
C TYR A 68 -5.02 2.54 -9.72
N LEU A 69 -4.95 1.81 -8.61
CA LEU A 69 -5.06 0.36 -8.66
C LEU A 69 -6.47 -0.02 -9.13
N PRO A 70 -6.61 -0.87 -10.16
CA PRO A 70 -7.92 -1.33 -10.60
C PRO A 70 -8.53 -2.27 -9.56
N LYS A 71 -9.82 -2.59 -9.72
CA LYS A 71 -10.40 -3.79 -9.12
C LYS A 71 -9.55 -5.02 -9.48
N ALA A 72 -9.32 -5.89 -8.49
CA ALA A 72 -8.53 -7.11 -8.66
C ALA A 72 -9.18 -8.25 -7.89
N GLU A 73 -9.03 -9.48 -8.40
CA GLU A 73 -9.43 -10.68 -7.66
C GLU A 73 -8.43 -10.98 -6.54
N GLY A 74 -8.89 -11.61 -5.46
CA GLY A 74 -8.03 -12.02 -4.34
C GLY A 74 -7.57 -10.89 -3.42
N VAL A 75 -8.10 -9.67 -3.59
CA VAL A 75 -7.98 -8.57 -2.62
C VAL A 75 -9.35 -8.24 -2.04
N GLY A 76 -9.39 -7.57 -0.89
CA GLY A 76 -10.64 -7.17 -0.24
C GLY A 76 -10.69 -5.71 0.17
N LEU A 77 -11.49 -5.40 1.21
CA LEU A 77 -11.80 -4.04 1.61
C LEU A 77 -10.54 -3.20 1.92
N ASP A 78 -9.57 -3.80 2.61
CA ASP A 78 -8.30 -3.16 2.99
C ASP A 78 -7.39 -2.80 1.80
N SER A 79 -7.70 -3.24 0.58
CA SER A 79 -6.95 -2.85 -0.62
C SER A 79 -7.05 -1.36 -0.95
N ILE A 80 -8.01 -0.63 -0.34
CA ILE A 80 -8.07 0.83 -0.40
C ILE A 80 -6.81 1.48 0.23
N TYR A 81 -6.16 0.81 1.18
CA TYR A 81 -4.96 1.28 1.88
C TYR A 81 -3.68 0.84 1.14
N THR A 82 -3.38 1.54 0.04
CA THR A 82 -2.24 1.22 -0.87
C THR A 82 -0.85 1.35 -0.24
N HIS A 83 -0.75 1.89 0.97
CA HIS A 83 0.51 2.19 1.64
C HIS A 83 1.19 0.97 2.29
N ASP A 84 0.41 0.01 2.78
CA ASP A 84 0.93 -1.09 3.61
C ASP A 84 1.56 -2.25 2.84
N PRO A 85 1.09 -2.66 1.64
CA PRO A 85 1.58 -3.89 1.00
C PRO A 85 3.02 -3.86 0.49
N LEU A 86 3.64 -2.67 0.42
CA LEU A 86 4.95 -2.48 -0.18
C LEU A 86 5.62 -1.17 0.26
N LYS A 87 6.89 -1.01 -0.12
CA LYS A 87 7.56 0.29 -0.28
C LYS A 87 8.23 0.39 -1.64
N VAL A 88 8.25 1.59 -2.20
CA VAL A 88 8.91 1.90 -3.47
C VAL A 88 10.21 2.65 -3.19
N THR A 89 11.33 2.05 -3.59
CA THR A 89 12.67 2.63 -3.46
C THR A 89 13.14 3.19 -4.80
N LYS A 90 14.29 3.89 -4.82
CA LYS A 90 14.95 4.31 -6.07
C LYS A 90 15.39 3.12 -6.96
N LYS A 91 15.52 1.92 -6.38
CA LYS A 91 15.94 0.68 -7.07
C LYS A 91 14.77 -0.22 -7.48
N GLY A 92 13.54 0.09 -7.03
CA GLY A 92 12.33 -0.70 -7.31
C GLY A 92 11.45 -0.92 -6.08
N ALA A 93 10.36 -1.65 -6.27
CA ALA A 93 9.39 -1.97 -5.22
C ALA A 93 9.80 -3.19 -4.39
N ILE A 94 9.61 -3.11 -3.07
CA ILE A 94 9.76 -4.20 -2.11
C ILE A 94 8.39 -4.54 -1.56
N TYR A 95 7.95 -5.79 -1.70
CA TYR A 95 6.62 -6.24 -1.25
C TYR A 95 6.69 -6.96 0.10
N PHE A 96 5.62 -6.85 0.89
CA PHE A 96 5.58 -7.37 2.25
C PHE A 96 4.57 -8.52 2.42
N PRO A 97 4.86 -9.50 3.31
CA PRO A 97 3.94 -10.55 3.67
C PRO A 97 2.93 -10.00 4.69
N MET A 98 1.74 -9.64 4.22
CA MET A 98 0.69 -9.07 5.05
C MET A 98 0.30 -10.00 6.21
N GLY A 99 0.11 -9.42 7.42
CA GLY A 99 -0.17 -10.21 8.62
C GLY A 99 -1.57 -10.84 8.62
N LYS A 100 -2.55 -10.16 8.02
CA LYS A 100 -3.91 -10.69 7.83
C LYS A 100 -4.00 -11.49 6.53
N VAL A 101 -4.52 -12.71 6.59
CA VAL A 101 -4.70 -13.59 5.41
C VAL A 101 -5.54 -12.92 4.32
N LEU A 102 -6.60 -12.19 4.70
CA LEU A 102 -7.48 -11.48 3.78
C LEU A 102 -6.77 -10.36 2.99
N ARG A 103 -5.61 -9.91 3.46
CA ARG A 103 -4.77 -8.91 2.79
C ARG A 103 -3.66 -9.53 1.93
N GLY A 104 -3.56 -10.87 1.89
CA GLY A 104 -2.45 -11.59 1.27
C GLY A 104 -2.30 -11.36 -0.25
N GLY A 105 -3.39 -11.02 -0.94
CA GLY A 105 -3.35 -10.72 -2.38
C GLY A 105 -2.92 -9.29 -2.73
N GLU A 106 -2.89 -8.36 -1.75
CA GLU A 106 -2.69 -6.92 -2.01
C GLU A 106 -1.32 -6.62 -2.64
N GLY A 107 -0.27 -7.29 -2.15
CA GLY A 107 1.09 -7.16 -2.69
C GLY A 107 1.18 -7.63 -4.14
N SER A 108 0.56 -8.77 -4.47
CA SER A 108 0.55 -9.33 -5.83
C SER A 108 -0.25 -8.46 -6.81
N ALA A 109 -1.42 -7.95 -6.38
CA ALA A 109 -2.23 -7.06 -7.20
C ALA A 109 -1.48 -5.74 -7.50
N THR A 110 -0.83 -5.18 -6.48
CA THR A 110 -0.01 -3.96 -6.65
C THR A 110 1.19 -4.23 -7.55
N ARG A 111 1.83 -5.40 -7.39
CA ARG A 111 2.95 -5.81 -8.25
C ARG A 111 2.57 -5.88 -9.71
N ALA A 112 1.46 -6.54 -10.04
CA ALA A 112 0.98 -6.62 -11.41
C ALA A 112 0.77 -5.24 -12.03
N PHE A 113 0.19 -4.30 -11.27
CA PHE A 113 0.03 -2.92 -11.72
C PHE A 113 1.36 -2.19 -11.94
N LEU A 114 2.30 -2.31 -10.99
CA LEU A 114 3.59 -1.62 -11.05
C LEU A 114 4.48 -2.13 -12.20
N GLU A 115 4.44 -3.43 -12.47
CA GLU A 115 5.19 -4.03 -13.59
C GLU A 115 4.67 -3.56 -14.96
N THR A 116 3.35 -3.33 -15.13
CA THR A 116 2.82 -2.71 -16.38
C THR A 116 3.17 -1.24 -16.53
N HIS A 117 3.71 -0.61 -15.48
CA HIS A 117 4.14 0.78 -15.46
C HIS A 117 5.67 0.92 -15.36
N ASP A 118 6.41 -0.13 -15.71
CA ASP A 118 7.88 -0.18 -15.74
C ASP A 118 8.56 0.06 -14.38
N VAL A 119 7.87 -0.22 -13.27
CA VAL A 119 8.48 -0.19 -11.94
C VAL A 119 8.99 -1.59 -11.59
N PRO A 120 10.31 -1.80 -11.45
CA PRO A 120 10.87 -3.11 -11.21
C PRO A 120 10.54 -3.60 -9.79
N THR A 121 10.43 -4.92 -9.65
CA THR A 121 10.43 -5.57 -8.34
C THR A 121 11.87 -5.68 -7.85
N LEU A 122 12.21 -5.00 -6.76
CA LEU A 122 13.50 -5.12 -6.09
C LEU A 122 13.56 -6.39 -5.23
N GLY A 123 12.45 -6.72 -4.56
CA GLY A 123 12.41 -7.92 -3.72
C GLY A 123 11.07 -8.14 -3.04
N VAL A 124 11.00 -9.23 -2.27
CA VAL A 124 9.83 -9.59 -1.46
C VAL A 124 10.35 -10.06 -0.12
N ILE A 125 9.83 -9.51 0.97
CA ILE A 125 10.12 -10.03 2.32
C ILE A 125 9.44 -11.40 2.46
N ARG A 126 10.20 -12.41 2.88
CA ARG A 126 9.76 -13.81 2.98
C ARG A 126 9.75 -14.28 4.42
N ALA A 127 8.85 -15.22 4.71
CA ALA A 127 8.84 -15.92 6.00
C ALA A 127 10.22 -16.52 6.32
N PRO A 128 10.68 -16.44 7.59
CA PRO A 128 9.94 -16.02 8.78
C PRO A 128 9.90 -14.50 9.01
N GLY A 129 10.38 -13.69 8.06
CA GLY A 129 10.27 -12.24 8.07
C GLY A 129 8.81 -11.77 7.98
N LYS A 130 8.46 -10.78 8.80
CA LYS A 130 7.18 -10.07 8.79
C LYS A 130 7.45 -8.58 8.70
N MET A 131 6.65 -7.87 7.91
CA MET A 131 6.73 -6.42 7.75
C MET A 131 5.40 -5.89 7.23
N GLU A 132 5.03 -4.67 7.62
CA GLU A 132 3.95 -3.92 6.96
C GLU A 132 4.38 -2.47 6.74
N GLY A 133 3.94 -1.86 5.64
CA GLY A 133 4.40 -0.53 5.24
C GLY A 133 4.07 0.58 6.23
N GLY A 134 3.04 0.42 7.05
CA GLY A 134 2.71 1.31 8.17
C GLY A 134 3.83 1.48 9.20
N ASP A 135 4.74 0.50 9.33
CA ASP A 135 5.85 0.55 10.29
C ASP A 135 7.15 1.10 9.65
N VAL A 136 7.14 1.51 8.39
CA VAL A 136 8.34 1.90 7.63
C VAL A 136 8.24 3.35 7.15
N VAL A 137 9.16 4.18 7.63
CA VAL A 137 9.20 5.63 7.38
C VAL A 137 10.60 6.01 6.91
N TRP A 138 10.71 6.57 5.71
CA TRP A 138 11.97 7.17 5.23
C TRP A 138 12.17 8.54 5.87
N LEU A 139 13.23 8.70 6.65
CA LEU A 139 13.56 10.00 7.25
C LEU A 139 14.26 10.89 6.23
N ASP A 140 15.13 10.29 5.42
CA ASP A 140 15.85 10.91 4.32
C ASP A 140 16.28 9.83 3.29
N ASP A 141 17.09 10.24 2.32
CA ASP A 141 17.53 9.40 1.21
C ASP A 141 18.31 8.14 1.61
N GLU A 142 18.94 8.16 2.79
CA GLU A 142 19.86 7.12 3.28
C GLU A 142 19.37 6.48 4.59
N THR A 143 18.37 7.06 5.25
CA THR A 143 17.91 6.65 6.58
C THR A 143 16.44 6.23 6.58
N VAL A 144 16.19 4.99 7.00
CA VAL A 144 14.85 4.44 7.23
C VAL A 144 14.63 4.13 8.71
N ALA A 145 13.52 4.60 9.27
CA ALA A 145 13.04 4.22 10.58
C ALA A 145 12.02 3.07 10.44
N ILE A 146 12.25 1.98 11.16
CA ILE A 146 11.37 0.81 11.13
C ILE A 146 10.88 0.48 12.54
N GLY A 147 9.57 0.51 12.74
CA GLY A 147 8.92 0.08 13.97
C GLY A 147 8.98 -1.44 14.13
N ARG A 148 9.58 -1.91 15.22
CA ARG A 148 9.59 -3.35 15.58
C ARG A 148 8.40 -3.67 16.47
N GLY A 149 7.60 -4.67 16.09
CA GLY A 149 6.39 -5.05 16.82
C GLY A 149 5.77 -6.35 16.32
N TYR A 150 4.45 -6.50 16.50
CA TYR A 150 3.75 -7.73 16.14
C TYR A 150 3.59 -7.91 14.61
N ARG A 151 3.61 -6.82 13.83
CA ARG A 151 3.51 -6.81 12.36
C ARG A 151 4.87 -6.82 11.66
N THR A 152 5.89 -6.27 12.31
CA THR A 152 7.24 -6.13 11.76
C THR A 152 8.28 -6.70 12.72
N ASN A 153 9.03 -7.74 12.31
CA ASN A 153 9.99 -8.45 13.16
C ASN A 153 11.44 -8.30 12.69
N ASP A 154 12.38 -8.79 13.51
CA ASP A 154 13.83 -8.65 13.26
C ASP A 154 14.26 -9.28 11.92
N GLU A 155 13.68 -10.41 11.53
CA GLU A 155 14.01 -11.04 10.25
C GLU A 155 13.49 -10.24 9.04
N GLY A 156 12.30 -9.65 9.15
CA GLY A 156 11.77 -8.75 8.12
C GLY A 156 12.64 -7.50 7.97
N ILE A 157 13.07 -6.91 9.09
CA ILE A 157 13.99 -5.78 9.12
C ILE A 157 15.34 -6.15 8.49
N ARG A 158 15.91 -7.31 8.83
CA ARG A 158 17.18 -7.79 8.27
C ARG A 158 17.09 -7.97 6.75
N GLN A 159 16.04 -8.61 6.25
CA GLN A 159 15.83 -8.78 4.80
C GLN A 159 15.63 -7.43 4.10
N PHE A 160 14.87 -6.51 4.69
CA PHE A 160 14.68 -5.17 4.14
C PHE A 160 16.02 -4.45 4.03
N GLN A 161 16.84 -4.49 5.09
CA GLN A 161 18.17 -3.91 5.11
C GLN A 161 19.08 -4.50 4.02
N ASP A 162 19.03 -5.80 3.77
CA ASP A 162 19.81 -6.44 2.70
C ASP A 162 19.33 -5.98 1.31
N LEU A 163 18.01 -5.88 1.09
CA LEU A 163 17.43 -5.44 -0.19
C LEU A 163 17.71 -3.97 -0.50
N THR A 164 17.79 -3.11 0.52
CA THR A 164 18.03 -1.68 0.36
C THR A 164 19.51 -1.31 0.40
N ARG A 165 20.41 -2.25 0.69
CA ARG A 165 21.86 -2.00 0.73
C ARG A 165 22.38 -1.51 -0.61
N ASP A 166 23.36 -0.61 -0.56
CA ASP A 166 24.12 -0.16 -1.73
C ASP A 166 25.14 -1.19 -2.22
#